data_AF-F2KQB0-F1
#
_entry.id   AF-F2KQB0-F1
#
_cell.length_a   1.000
_cell.length_b   1.000
_cell.length_c   1.000
_cell.angle_alpha   90.00
_cell.angle_beta   90.00
_cell.angle_gamma   90.00
#
_symmetry.space_group_name_H-M   'P 1'
#
loop_
_entity.id
_entity.type
_entity.pdbx_description
1 polymer ?
#
loop_
_entity_poly.entity_id
_entity_poly.type
_entity_poly.pdbx_seq_one_letter_code
_entity_poly.pdbx_strand_id
1 'polypeptide(L)'
;MNFEPDTALFARVNLGDSFANVPLVCRKCGMCCEKLSHVIYDPLNGEIIVENIEEIKEFLGIRYHEVLEELESQIKGVNAVMVNPCPFLQDGRCTVYPARPASCRPFPLFGDQGIGCPALKRFEELLKALGCKEAERTCIPLGRVKKGKPDRNFVEKFLNVADSEEIELFLALNHVEVENFQGIRNSKE
;
A
#
# COMPACT_ATOMS: atom_id res chain seq x y z
N MET A 1 -12.98 17.68 -5.61
CA MET A 1 -11.73 16.89 -5.54
C MET A 1 -12.12 15.45 -5.33
N ASN A 2 -12.10 14.62 -6.38
CA ASN A 2 -12.32 13.16 -6.26
C ASN A 2 -10.97 12.46 -6.41
N PHE A 3 -10.07 12.74 -5.48
CA PHE A 3 -8.87 11.93 -5.34
C PHE A 3 -9.30 10.64 -4.64
N GLU A 4 -9.51 9.54 -5.37
CA GLU A 4 -9.84 8.22 -4.79
C GLU A 4 -8.53 7.62 -4.22
N PRO A 5 -8.22 7.80 -2.92
CA PRO A 5 -6.88 7.57 -2.38
C PRO A 5 -6.61 6.10 -2.07
N ASP A 6 -7.64 5.26 -2.08
CA ASP A 6 -7.60 3.98 -1.39
C ASP A 6 -7.51 2.84 -2.40
N THR A 7 -6.34 2.69 -3.03
CA THR A 7 -6.04 1.45 -3.73
C THR A 7 -5.83 0.35 -2.69
N ALA A 8 -6.65 -0.70 -2.76
CA ALA A 8 -6.54 -1.85 -1.90
C ALA A 8 -5.56 -2.87 -2.49
N LEU A 9 -4.62 -3.32 -1.66
CA LEU A 9 -3.73 -4.44 -1.95
C LEU A 9 -4.26 -5.63 -1.17
N PHE A 10 -4.55 -6.74 -1.84
CA PHE A 10 -5.09 -7.93 -1.17
C PHE A 10 -4.82 -9.21 -1.96
N ALA A 11 -4.99 -10.34 -1.27
CA ALA A 11 -5.10 -11.66 -1.84
C ALA A 11 -6.57 -12.08 -1.86
N ARG A 12 -7.09 -12.45 -3.03
CA ARG A 12 -8.35 -13.17 -3.13
C ARG A 12 -8.09 -14.66 -2.90
N VAL A 13 -8.67 -15.18 -1.83
CA VAL A 13 -8.56 -16.57 -1.38
C VAL A 13 -9.87 -17.29 -1.67
N ASN A 14 -9.81 -18.36 -2.45
CA ASN A 14 -10.98 -19.20 -2.73
C ASN A 14 -11.27 -20.12 -1.53
N LEU A 15 -12.53 -20.18 -1.10
CA LEU A 15 -13.03 -20.96 0.02
C LEU A 15 -14.05 -22.03 -0.43
N GLY A 16 -13.98 -22.47 -1.68
CA GLY A 16 -14.96 -23.37 -2.31
C GLY A 16 -16.06 -22.59 -3.01
N ASP A 17 -17.22 -22.46 -2.37
CA ASP A 17 -18.38 -21.75 -2.92
C ASP A 17 -18.33 -20.23 -2.71
N SER A 18 -17.32 -19.75 -2.00
CA SER A 18 -17.12 -18.34 -1.67
C SER A 18 -15.65 -17.94 -1.76
N PHE A 19 -15.34 -16.68 -1.51
CA PHE A 19 -13.97 -16.19 -1.43
C PHE A 19 -13.85 -15.11 -0.35
N ALA A 20 -12.63 -14.92 0.14
CA ALA A 20 -12.25 -13.84 1.03
C ALA A 20 -11.17 -12.96 0.37
N ASN A 21 -11.21 -11.67 0.64
CA ASN A 21 -10.15 -10.74 0.29
C ASN A 21 -9.31 -10.48 1.55
N VAL A 22 -8.11 -11.06 1.62
CA VAL A 22 -7.16 -10.89 2.73
C VAL A 22 -6.27 -9.68 2.43
N PRO A 23 -6.28 -8.63 3.26
CA PRO A 23 -5.56 -7.39 2.96
C PRO A 23 -4.04 -7.49 3.16
N LEU A 24 -3.30 -6.79 2.32
CA LEU A 24 -1.92 -6.37 2.56
C LEU A 24 -1.95 -4.90 3.02
N VAL A 25 -1.58 -4.65 4.26
CA VAL A 25 -1.55 -3.30 4.84
C VAL A 25 -0.13 -2.74 4.82
N CYS A 26 0.09 -1.67 4.03
CA CYS A 26 1.38 -0.98 4.02
C CYS A 26 1.64 -0.27 5.36
N ARG A 27 2.79 -0.53 5.98
CA ARG A 27 3.18 0.08 7.27
C ARG A 27 3.79 1.48 7.15
N LYS A 28 3.76 2.08 5.94
CA LYS A 28 4.29 3.42 5.65
C LYS A 28 5.71 3.66 6.19
N CYS A 29 6.55 2.62 6.13
CA CYS A 29 7.88 2.59 6.75
C CYS A 29 8.99 3.30 5.95
N GLY A 30 8.70 3.81 4.75
CA GLY A 30 9.67 4.53 3.92
C GLY A 30 10.76 3.70 3.25
N MET A 31 10.96 2.42 3.61
CA MET A 31 12.08 1.63 3.06
C MET A 31 12.09 1.50 1.53
N CYS A 32 10.94 1.45 0.87
CA CYS A 32 10.88 1.47 -0.59
C CYS A 32 11.33 2.82 -1.17
N CYS A 33 10.97 3.93 -0.52
CA CYS A 33 11.43 5.26 -0.90
C CYS A 33 12.94 5.43 -0.65
N GLU A 34 13.49 4.80 0.38
CA GLU A 34 14.91 4.89 0.72
C GLU A 34 15.82 4.10 -0.23
N LYS A 35 15.35 2.97 -0.76
CA LYS A 35 16.19 2.00 -1.48
C LYS A 35 15.85 1.80 -2.95
N LEU A 36 14.62 2.12 -3.36
CA LEU A 36 14.03 1.66 -4.63
C LEU A 36 13.49 2.79 -5.51
N SER A 37 13.74 4.05 -5.18
CA SER A 37 13.12 5.21 -5.85
C SER A 37 12.98 5.05 -7.37
N HIS A 38 11.74 5.22 -7.87
CA HIS A 38 11.42 5.22 -9.30
C HIS A 38 11.37 6.65 -9.88
N VAL A 39 11.83 7.65 -9.11
CA VAL A 39 11.72 9.06 -9.49
C VAL A 39 12.94 9.47 -10.31
N ILE A 40 12.69 10.03 -11.49
CA ILE A 40 13.73 10.63 -12.33
C ILE A 40 13.65 12.15 -12.17
N TYR A 41 14.81 12.79 -12.00
CA TYR A 41 14.93 14.23 -12.03
C TYR A 41 15.63 14.67 -13.31
N ASP A 42 15.00 15.59 -14.06
CA ASP A 42 15.56 16.22 -15.26
C ASP A 42 16.06 17.64 -14.92
N PRO A 43 17.38 17.81 -14.75
CA PRO A 43 17.96 19.09 -14.36
C PRO A 43 17.94 20.15 -15.47
N LEU A 44 17.68 19.77 -16.74
CA LEU A 44 17.59 20.74 -17.84
C LEU A 44 16.28 21.53 -17.78
N ASN A 45 15.20 20.88 -17.37
CA ASN A 45 13.86 21.47 -17.31
C ASN A 45 13.44 21.81 -15.87
N GLY A 46 14.18 21.38 -14.85
CA GLY A 46 13.81 21.59 -13.45
C GLY A 46 12.60 20.75 -13.04
N GLU A 47 12.48 19.54 -13.60
CA GLU A 47 11.25 18.74 -13.48
C GLU A 47 11.50 17.34 -12.91
N ILE A 48 10.54 16.87 -12.10
CA ILE A 48 10.41 15.47 -11.75
C ILE A 48 9.62 14.76 -12.84
N ILE A 49 10.19 13.67 -13.35
CA ILE A 49 9.55 12.76 -14.29
C ILE A 49 9.13 11.50 -13.52
N VAL A 50 7.82 11.36 -13.34
CA VAL A 50 7.18 10.21 -12.69
C VAL A 50 5.74 10.08 -13.20
N GLU A 51 5.16 8.89 -13.07
CA GLU A 51 3.75 8.71 -13.42
C GLU A 51 2.85 9.64 -12.59
N ASN A 52 1.73 10.07 -13.18
CA ASN A 52 0.71 10.91 -12.54
C ASN A 52 1.27 12.14 -11.79
N ILE A 53 2.32 12.77 -12.34
CA ILE A 53 2.99 13.94 -11.76
C ILE A 53 2.03 15.11 -11.45
N GLU A 54 1.01 15.35 -12.27
CA GLU A 54 0.05 16.42 -12.02
C GLU A 54 -0.80 16.17 -10.77
N GLU A 55 -1.17 14.92 -10.48
CA GLU A 55 -1.85 14.55 -9.21
C GLU A 55 -0.92 14.79 -8.01
N ILE A 56 0.37 14.48 -8.17
CA ILE A 56 1.38 14.67 -7.13
C ILE A 56 1.61 16.16 -6.86
N LYS A 57 1.70 16.98 -7.92
CA LYS A 57 1.79 18.45 -7.82
C LYS A 57 0.58 19.03 -7.10
N GLU A 58 -0.63 18.62 -7.50
CA GLU A 58 -1.88 19.06 -6.84
C GLU A 58 -1.88 18.68 -5.35
N PHE A 59 -1.46 17.46 -5.02
CA PHE A 59 -1.38 16.99 -3.63
C PHE A 59 -0.34 17.75 -2.79
N LEU A 60 0.83 18.07 -3.37
CA LEU A 60 1.94 18.70 -2.65
C LEU A 60 1.81 20.23 -2.56
N GLY A 61 1.17 20.89 -3.52
CA GLY A 61 1.09 22.34 -3.57
C GLY A 61 2.46 23.00 -3.44
N ILE A 62 2.62 23.91 -2.47
CA ILE A 62 3.86 24.67 -2.22
C ILE A 62 5.08 23.76 -1.99
N ARG A 63 4.89 22.60 -1.34
CA ARG A 63 6.00 21.67 -1.04
C ARG A 63 6.64 21.08 -2.29
N TYR A 64 5.91 21.05 -3.41
CA TYR A 64 6.47 20.56 -4.67
C TYR A 64 7.65 21.42 -5.12
N HIS A 65 7.56 22.74 -4.95
CA HIS A 65 8.65 23.66 -5.30
C HIS A 65 9.87 23.48 -4.40
N GLU A 66 9.66 23.28 -3.09
CA GLU A 66 10.73 23.00 -2.13
C GLU A 66 11.49 21.71 -2.48
N VAL A 67 10.76 20.67 -2.93
CA VAL A 67 11.37 19.41 -3.39
C VAL A 67 12.24 19.63 -4.63
N LEU A 68 11.80 20.43 -5.60
CA LEU A 68 12.58 20.73 -6.80
C LEU A 68 13.84 21.54 -6.48
N GLU A 69 13.73 22.55 -5.62
CA GLU A 69 14.86 23.38 -5.20
C GLU A 69 15.95 22.54 -4.50
N GLU A 70 15.53 21.64 -3.60
CA GLU A 70 16.47 20.72 -2.94
C GLU A 70 17.16 19.80 -3.96
N LEU A 71 16.42 19.24 -4.92
CA LEU A 71 16.98 18.38 -5.98
C LEU A 71 17.98 19.10 -6.88
N GLU A 72 17.66 20.32 -7.30
CA GLU A 72 18.57 21.19 -8.07
C GLU A 72 19.88 21.43 -7.32
N SER A 73 19.81 21.66 -6.01
CA SER A 73 20.98 21.91 -5.17
C SER A 73 21.91 20.70 -5.09
N GLN A 74 21.34 19.49 -5.09
CA GLN A 74 22.05 18.21 -4.95
C GLN A 74 22.61 17.71 -6.29
N ILE A 75 21.83 17.84 -7.37
CA ILE A 75 22.10 17.23 -8.68
C ILE A 75 22.55 18.32 -9.65
N LYS A 76 23.79 18.79 -9.50
CA LYS A 76 24.41 19.74 -10.45
C LYS A 76 24.77 19.01 -11.74
N GLY A 77 23.94 19.07 -12.79
CA GLY A 77 24.23 18.32 -14.02
C GLY A 77 23.32 18.58 -15.22
N VAL A 78 23.65 17.92 -16.34
CA VAL A 78 23.00 18.08 -17.67
C VAL A 78 22.18 16.84 -18.05
N ASN A 79 22.22 15.77 -17.25
CA ASN A 79 21.60 14.48 -17.55
C ASN A 79 20.51 14.15 -16.53
N ALA A 80 19.43 13.52 -16.98
CA ALA A 80 18.40 12.98 -16.12
C ALA A 80 18.97 11.84 -15.25
N VAL A 81 18.64 11.84 -13.96
CA VAL A 81 19.14 10.85 -13.00
C VAL A 81 18.00 10.25 -12.18
N MET A 82 18.11 8.95 -11.86
CA MET A 82 17.29 8.36 -10.81
C MET A 82 17.75 8.94 -9.47
N VAL A 83 16.81 9.50 -8.71
CA VAL A 83 17.11 10.12 -7.41
C VAL A 83 16.96 9.06 -6.32
N ASN A 84 18.02 8.79 -5.56
CA ASN A 84 17.97 7.89 -4.40
C ASN A 84 18.69 8.53 -3.20
N PRO A 85 18.06 8.67 -2.01
CA PRO A 85 16.68 8.29 -1.69
C PRO A 85 15.63 9.06 -2.50
N CYS A 86 14.41 8.51 -2.56
CA CYS A 86 13.30 9.16 -3.25
C CYS A 86 13.07 10.58 -2.68
N PRO A 87 12.86 11.59 -3.53
CA PRO A 87 12.67 12.98 -3.09
C PRO A 87 11.40 13.19 -2.26
N PHE A 88 10.45 12.25 -2.35
CA PHE A 88 9.24 12.26 -1.52
C PHE A 88 9.43 11.56 -0.16
N LEU A 89 10.65 11.14 0.19
CA LEU A 89 10.97 10.61 1.50
C LEU A 89 11.30 11.76 2.47
N GLN A 90 10.45 11.95 3.48
CA GLN A 90 10.69 12.91 4.55
C GLN A 90 10.37 12.26 5.89
N ASP A 91 11.26 12.42 6.88
CA ASP A 91 11.12 11.84 8.22
C ASP A 91 10.80 10.33 8.21
N GLY A 92 11.42 9.59 7.28
CA GLY A 92 11.22 8.15 7.10
C GLY A 92 9.87 7.75 6.50
N ARG A 93 9.10 8.70 5.93
CA ARG A 93 7.77 8.46 5.36
C ARG A 93 7.64 9.03 3.96
N CYS A 94 6.80 8.38 3.15
CA CYS A 94 6.41 8.88 1.83
C CYS A 94 5.42 10.03 1.99
N THR A 95 5.82 11.24 1.65
CA THR A 95 4.96 12.44 1.75
C THR A 95 3.79 12.37 0.79
N VAL A 96 3.98 11.76 -0.39
CA VAL A 96 2.95 11.57 -1.42
C VAL A 96 2.20 10.25 -1.29
N TYR A 97 2.15 9.62 -0.11
CA TYR A 97 1.56 8.28 0.05
C TYR A 97 0.15 8.10 -0.60
N PRO A 98 -0.79 9.05 -0.46
CA PRO A 98 -2.08 8.98 -1.14
C PRO A 98 -1.94 9.14 -2.67
N ALA A 99 -1.09 10.07 -3.10
CA ALA A 99 -0.80 10.40 -4.51
C ALA A 99 0.28 9.52 -5.17
N ARG A 100 0.61 8.37 -4.58
CA ARG A 100 1.74 7.54 -5.02
C ARG A 100 1.71 7.28 -6.53
N PRO A 101 2.89 7.27 -7.18
CA PRO A 101 3.01 6.86 -8.56
C PRO A 101 2.36 5.52 -8.86
N ALA A 102 1.87 5.33 -10.08
CA ALA A 102 1.29 4.07 -10.53
C ALA A 102 2.22 2.86 -10.29
N SER A 103 3.53 3.04 -10.47
CA SER A 103 4.55 2.01 -10.20
C SER A 103 4.75 1.73 -8.70
N CYS A 104 4.48 2.69 -7.82
CA CYS A 104 4.60 2.55 -6.36
C CYS A 104 3.34 2.00 -5.69
N ARG A 105 2.15 2.18 -6.28
CA ARG A 105 0.86 1.72 -5.72
C ARG A 105 0.81 0.20 -5.47
N PRO A 106 1.18 -0.69 -6.42
CA PRO A 106 1.09 -2.13 -6.22
C PRO A 106 2.24 -2.69 -5.37
N PHE A 107 3.29 -1.93 -5.09
CA PHE A 107 4.39 -2.41 -4.24
C PHE A 107 3.93 -2.54 -2.79
N PRO A 108 4.23 -3.66 -2.07
CA PRO A 108 5.13 -4.77 -2.44
C PRO A 108 4.41 -6.04 -2.97
N LEU A 109 3.16 -5.93 -3.39
CA LEU A 109 2.25 -7.07 -3.60
C LEU A 109 2.81 -8.17 -4.52
N PHE A 110 3.50 -7.79 -5.60
CA PHE A 110 4.03 -8.73 -6.60
C PHE A 110 5.51 -9.05 -6.44
N GLY A 111 6.17 -8.53 -5.40
CA GLY A 111 7.59 -8.75 -5.17
C GLY A 111 8.21 -7.66 -4.31
N ASP A 112 9.14 -8.09 -3.47
CA ASP A 112 9.84 -7.21 -2.51
C ASP A 112 11.08 -6.52 -3.10
N GLN A 113 11.58 -7.02 -4.24
CA GLN A 113 12.82 -6.54 -4.88
C GLN A 113 14.02 -6.43 -3.93
N GLY A 114 14.07 -7.26 -2.87
CA GLY A 114 15.16 -7.28 -1.89
C GLY A 114 15.11 -6.18 -0.83
N ILE A 115 14.00 -5.44 -0.71
CA ILE A 115 13.86 -4.33 0.25
C ILE A 115 13.75 -4.79 1.70
N GLY A 116 13.15 -5.96 1.91
CA GLY A 116 12.77 -6.47 3.22
C GLY A 116 11.47 -5.85 3.74
N CYS A 117 10.45 -5.65 2.89
CA CYS A 117 9.23 -4.96 3.29
C CYS A 117 8.48 -5.70 4.43
N PRO A 118 8.27 -5.06 5.60
CA PRO A 118 7.63 -5.70 6.75
C PRO A 118 6.15 -5.97 6.48
N ALA A 119 5.49 -5.14 5.67
CA ALA A 119 4.11 -5.34 5.26
C ALA A 119 3.95 -6.62 4.43
N LEU A 120 4.87 -6.86 3.47
CA LEU A 120 4.83 -8.09 2.68
C LEU A 120 5.10 -9.30 3.56
N LYS A 121 6.15 -9.26 4.39
CA LYS A 121 6.48 -10.35 5.31
C LYS A 121 5.28 -10.72 6.19
N ARG A 122 4.65 -9.72 6.81
CA ARG A 122 3.45 -9.89 7.63
C ARG A 122 2.28 -10.46 6.83
N PHE A 123 2.09 -10.01 5.60
CA PHE A 123 1.03 -10.51 4.72
C PHE A 123 1.21 -12.00 4.37
N GLU A 124 2.43 -12.43 4.06
CA GLU A 124 2.73 -13.86 3.84
C GLU A 124 2.50 -14.69 5.12
N GLU A 125 2.88 -14.17 6.29
CA GLU A 125 2.63 -14.81 7.58
C GLU A 125 1.12 -14.97 7.86
N LEU A 126 0.31 -13.96 7.53
CA LEU A 126 -1.14 -14.03 7.64
C LEU A 126 -1.73 -15.11 6.72
N LEU A 127 -1.37 -15.11 5.43
CA LEU A 127 -1.86 -16.11 4.48
C LEU A 127 -1.50 -17.54 4.93
N LYS A 128 -0.28 -17.73 5.43
CA LYS A 128 0.17 -19.00 6.00
C LYS A 128 -0.64 -19.39 7.23
N ALA A 129 -0.86 -18.47 8.17
CA ALA A 129 -1.64 -18.74 9.38
C ALA A 129 -3.09 -19.12 9.04
N LEU A 130 -3.68 -18.48 8.02
CA LEU A 130 -5.01 -18.79 7.50
C LEU A 130 -5.07 -20.12 6.75
N GLY A 131 -3.93 -20.69 6.36
CA GLY A 131 -3.85 -21.94 5.59
C GLY A 131 -4.16 -21.75 4.11
N CYS A 132 -4.01 -20.52 3.60
CA CYS A 132 -4.26 -20.18 2.21
C CYS A 132 -3.10 -20.69 1.35
N LYS A 133 -3.38 -21.66 0.47
CA LYS A 133 -2.37 -22.25 -0.43
C LYS A 133 -2.30 -21.56 -1.79
N GLU A 134 -3.44 -21.04 -2.26
CA GLU A 134 -3.57 -20.34 -3.53
C GLU A 134 -4.27 -19.01 -3.28
N ALA A 135 -3.71 -17.95 -3.85
CA ALA A 135 -4.23 -16.60 -3.72
C ALA A 135 -3.96 -15.79 -4.99
N GLU A 136 -5.00 -15.22 -5.57
CA GLU A 136 -4.87 -14.21 -6.63
C GLU A 136 -4.54 -12.87 -5.96
N ARG A 137 -3.37 -12.30 -6.27
CA ARG A 137 -2.96 -11.01 -5.72
C ARG A 137 -3.49 -9.87 -6.57
N THR A 138 -4.17 -8.92 -5.95
CA THR A 138 -4.88 -7.84 -6.64
C THR A 138 -4.56 -6.48 -6.03
N CYS A 139 -4.43 -5.47 -6.90
CA CYS A 139 -4.25 -4.06 -6.55
C CYS A 139 -5.25 -3.23 -7.36
N ILE A 140 -6.34 -2.79 -6.74
CA ILE A 140 -7.42 -2.01 -7.40
C ILE A 140 -8.02 -0.97 -6.44
N PRO A 141 -8.67 0.10 -6.95
CA PRO A 141 -9.40 1.05 -6.10
C PRO A 141 -10.41 0.33 -5.20
N LEU A 142 -10.45 0.70 -3.92
CA LEU A 142 -11.29 0.09 -2.87
C LEU A 142 -12.77 0.08 -3.27
N GLY A 143 -13.27 1.18 -3.86
CA GLY A 143 -14.64 1.28 -4.35
C GLY A 143 -15.00 0.34 -5.49
N ARG A 144 -14.00 -0.28 -6.14
CA ARG A 144 -14.18 -1.25 -7.24
C ARG A 144 -14.00 -2.70 -6.80
N VAL A 145 -13.71 -2.94 -5.52
CA VAL A 145 -13.50 -4.29 -5.00
C VAL A 145 -14.82 -5.05 -4.95
N LYS A 146 -14.89 -6.19 -5.65
CA LYS A 146 -15.92 -7.19 -5.42
C LYS A 146 -15.69 -7.79 -4.03
N LYS A 147 -16.58 -7.46 -3.08
CA LYS A 147 -16.46 -7.91 -1.70
C LYS A 147 -16.59 -9.44 -1.59
N GLY A 148 -15.69 -10.04 -0.80
CA GLY A 148 -15.76 -11.45 -0.44
C GLY A 148 -16.93 -11.76 0.49
N LYS A 149 -17.25 -13.05 0.65
CA LYS A 149 -18.27 -13.55 1.58
C LYS A 149 -17.69 -14.73 2.37
N PRO A 150 -16.66 -14.49 3.21
CA PRO A 150 -16.05 -15.55 4.00
C PRO A 150 -17.06 -16.18 4.95
N ASP A 151 -16.93 -17.48 5.19
CA ASP A 151 -17.69 -18.15 6.24
C ASP A 151 -17.22 -17.72 7.64
N ARG A 152 -18.03 -18.05 8.65
CA ARG A 152 -17.78 -17.69 10.04
C ARG A 152 -16.43 -18.21 10.55
N ASN A 153 -16.04 -19.43 10.20
CA ASN A 153 -14.80 -20.04 10.68
C ASN A 153 -13.58 -19.27 10.13
N PHE A 154 -13.62 -18.87 8.86
CA PHE A 154 -12.57 -18.06 8.25
C PHE A 154 -12.45 -16.69 8.91
N VAL A 155 -13.57 -16.02 9.16
CA VAL A 155 -13.61 -14.72 9.83
C VAL A 155 -13.01 -14.83 11.23
N GLU A 156 -13.46 -15.77 12.05
CA GLU A 156 -12.94 -15.98 13.41
C GLU A 156 -11.43 -16.26 13.40
N LYS A 157 -10.98 -17.10 12.46
CA LYS A 157 -9.55 -17.38 12.28
C LYS A 157 -8.75 -16.12 11.92
N PHE A 158 -9.27 -15.30 11.01
CA PHE A 158 -8.64 -14.04 10.61
C PHE A 158 -8.55 -13.06 11.79
N LEU A 159 -9.65 -12.83 12.50
CA LEU A 159 -9.69 -11.90 13.64
C LEU A 159 -8.75 -12.31 14.77
N ASN A 160 -8.49 -13.61 14.96
CA ASN A 160 -7.57 -14.10 15.98
C ASN A 160 -6.09 -13.83 15.68
N VAL A 161 -5.72 -13.63 14.40
CA VAL A 161 -4.33 -13.46 13.98
C VAL A 161 -4.00 -12.06 13.48
N ALA A 162 -5.01 -11.30 13.05
CA ALA A 162 -4.87 -9.96 12.46
C ALA A 162 -4.78 -8.84 13.51
N ASP A 163 -4.10 -7.75 13.17
CA ASP A 163 -4.11 -6.50 13.94
C ASP A 163 -5.29 -5.58 13.54
N SER A 164 -5.42 -4.43 14.21
CA SER A 164 -6.54 -3.52 14.02
C SER A 164 -6.65 -2.94 12.60
N GLU A 165 -5.53 -2.59 11.96
CA GLU A 165 -5.54 -2.01 10.60
C GLU A 165 -5.89 -3.10 9.57
N GLU A 166 -5.38 -4.31 9.78
CA GLU A 166 -5.70 -5.49 8.98
C GLU A 166 -7.18 -5.85 9.09
N ILE A 167 -7.76 -5.78 10.30
CA ILE A 167 -9.19 -6.01 10.54
C ILE A 167 -10.05 -4.95 9.85
N GLU A 168 -9.71 -3.67 10.01
CA GLU A 168 -10.46 -2.58 9.38
C GLU A 168 -10.54 -2.76 7.86
N LEU A 169 -9.39 -2.99 7.21
CA LEU A 169 -9.37 -3.18 5.76
C LEU A 169 -10.03 -4.50 5.35
N PHE A 170 -9.92 -5.57 6.15
CA PHE A 170 -10.64 -6.82 5.87
C PHE A 170 -12.16 -6.62 5.86
N LEU A 171 -12.71 -5.86 6.81
CA LEU A 171 -14.14 -5.53 6.85
C LEU A 171 -14.55 -4.63 5.68
N ALA A 172 -13.66 -3.75 5.22
CA ALA A 172 -13.90 -2.95 4.02
C ALA A 172 -13.97 -3.83 2.75
N LEU A 173 -13.13 -4.86 2.67
CA LEU A 173 -12.98 -5.74 1.50
C LEU A 173 -13.95 -6.94 1.46
N ASN A 174 -14.70 -7.20 2.54
CA ASN A 174 -15.57 -8.37 2.65
C ASN A 174 -16.95 -8.01 3.21
N HIS A 175 -17.96 -8.81 2.88
CA HIS A 175 -19.23 -8.83 3.59
C HIS A 175 -19.09 -9.80 4.75
N VAL A 176 -19.06 -9.26 5.97
CA VAL A 176 -18.98 -10.03 7.21
C VAL A 176 -20.25 -9.78 8.01
N GLU A 177 -20.99 -10.84 8.33
CA GLU A 177 -22.22 -10.74 9.11
C GLU A 177 -21.89 -10.50 10.60
N VAL A 178 -22.39 -9.39 11.14
CA VAL A 178 -21.92 -8.78 12.40
C VAL A 178 -22.53 -9.44 13.66
N GLU A 179 -23.51 -10.33 13.50
CA GLU A 179 -24.19 -10.99 14.63
C GLU A 179 -23.28 -11.91 15.46
N ASN A 180 -22.06 -12.22 14.98
CA ASN A 180 -21.08 -13.08 15.66
C ASN A 180 -20.01 -12.33 16.50
N PHE A 181 -20.05 -10.99 16.61
CA PHE A 181 -18.96 -10.19 17.19
C PHE A 181 -18.99 -9.99 18.72
N GLN A 182 -20.11 -10.27 19.40
CA GLN A 182 -20.27 -9.95 20.84
C GLN A 182 -19.42 -10.83 21.79
N GLY A 183 -18.83 -11.94 21.30
CA GLY A 183 -18.04 -12.85 22.13
C GLY A 183 -16.53 -12.57 22.18
N ILE A 184 -15.97 -11.78 21.26
CA ILE A 184 -14.51 -11.69 21.06
C ILE A 184 -13.88 -10.49 21.80
N ARG A 185 -14.65 -9.44 22.11
CA ARG A 185 -14.14 -8.28 22.86
C ARG A 185 -14.00 -8.53 24.38
N ASN A 186 -14.70 -9.52 24.94
CA ASN A 186 -14.73 -9.78 26.39
C ASN A 186 -13.59 -10.69 26.91
N SER A 187 -12.61 -11.03 26.08
CA SER A 187 -11.52 -11.95 26.46
C SER A 187 -10.12 -11.32 26.41
N LYS A 188 -10.03 -10.00 26.23
CA LYS A 188 -8.78 -9.22 26.27
C LYS A 188 -8.92 -7.92 27.07
N GLU A 189 -9.45 -8.03 28.28
CA GLU A 189 -9.17 -7.07 29.38
C GLU A 189 -8.32 -7.76 30.44
#